data_AF-A0A7J4IV66-F1
#
_entry.id   AF-A0A7J4IV66-F1
#
_cell.length_a   1.000
_cell.length_b   1.000
_cell.length_c   1.000
_cell.angle_alpha   90.00
_cell.angle_beta   90.00
_cell.angle_gamma   90.00
#
_symmetry.space_group_name_H-M   'P 1'
#
loop_
_entity.id
_entity.type
_entity.pdbx_description
1 polymer ?
#
loop_
_entity_poly.entity_id
_entity_poly.type
_entity_poly.pdbx_seq_one_letter_code
_entity_poly.pdbx_strand_id
1 'polypeptide(L)'
;MVLIVKRKGHKEKFDEKKAYASCYYAARNCHYSEQKSEKIASAALSKLKSWLKGKNEIDSAELFQFIAKQLKQIDKDAGFMYETHRDIN
;
A
#
# COMPACT_ATOMS: atom_id res chain seq x y z
N MET A 1 -6.45 15.21 -8.18
CA MET A 1 -5.26 14.45 -8.63
C MET A 1 -4.31 14.40 -7.44
N VAL A 2 -3.92 13.22 -6.98
CA VAL A 2 -3.07 13.09 -5.78
C VAL A 2 -1.61 13.04 -6.21
N LEU A 3 -0.81 13.95 -5.67
CA LEU A 3 0.65 13.93 -5.83
C LEU A 3 1.29 13.28 -4.59
N ILE A 4 2.16 12.30 -4.82
CA ILE A 4 3.00 11.70 -3.78
C ILE A 4 4.33 12.44 -3.76
N VAL A 5 4.69 12.96 -2.60
CA VAL A 5 5.99 13.56 -2.31
C VAL A 5 6.93 12.48 -1.79
N LYS A 6 8.08 12.32 -2.44
CA LYS A 6 9.16 11.44 -1.97
C LYS A 6 10.15 12.23 -1.12
N ARG A 7 10.89 11.54 -0.25
CA ARG A 7 11.89 12.08 0.70
C ARG A 7 12.97 13.03 0.14
N LYS A 8 13.05 13.23 -1.17
CA LYS A 8 13.99 14.15 -1.84
C LYS A 8 13.30 15.27 -2.62
N GLY A 9 12.03 15.58 -2.31
CA GLY A 9 11.26 16.66 -2.95
C GLY A 9 10.70 16.32 -4.33
N HIS A 10 10.99 15.12 -4.86
CA HIS A 10 10.38 14.64 -6.09
C HIS A 10 8.88 14.35 -5.88
N LYS A 11 8.05 14.95 -6.72
CA LYS A 11 6.61 14.68 -6.75
C LYS A 11 6.30 13.74 -7.92
N GLU A 12 5.59 12.66 -7.63
CA GLU A 12 5.08 11.73 -8.63
C GLU A 12 3.55 11.67 -8.51
N LYS A 13 2.84 11.46 -9.62
CA LYS A 13 1.40 11.17 -9.53
C LYS A 13 1.21 9.84 -8.81
N PHE A 14 0.20 9.76 -7.95
CA PHE A 14 -0.18 8.49 -7.35
C PHE A 14 -0.51 7.45 -8.42
N ASP A 15 0.15 6.30 -8.32
CA ASP A 15 -0.09 5.13 -9.16
C ASP A 15 -0.71 4.01 -8.32
N GLU A 16 -1.99 3.78 -8.55
CA GLU A 16 -2.77 2.73 -7.90
C GLU A 16 -2.20 1.33 -8.17
N LYS A 17 -1.59 1.10 -9.33
CA LYS A 17 -1.00 -0.20 -9.68
C LYS A 17 0.21 -0.51 -8.82
N LYS A 18 1.01 0.52 -8.49
CA LYS A 18 2.16 0.37 -7.57
C LYS A 18 1.70 0.02 -6.17
N ALA A 19 0.67 0.71 -5.66
CA ALA A 19 0.10 0.42 -4.34
C ALA A 19 -0.52 -0.99 -4.28
N TYR A 20 -1.26 -1.38 -5.32
CA TYR A 20 -1.82 -2.72 -5.45
C TYR A 20 -0.72 -3.79 -5.46
N ALA A 21 0.27 -3.65 -6.35
CA ALA A 21 1.37 -4.61 -6.48
C ALA A 21 2.13 -4.77 -5.16
N SER A 22 2.41 -3.66 -4.47
CA SER A 22 3.07 -3.66 -3.17
C SER A 22 2.27 -4.46 -2.12
N CYS A 23 0.95 -4.28 -2.05
CA CYS A 23 0.08 -5.05 -1.15
C CYS A 23 0.01 -6.54 -1.55
N TYR A 24 -0.10 -6.81 -2.86
CA TYR A 24 -0.19 -8.16 -3.41
C TYR A 24 1.06 -8.98 -3.10
N TYR A 25 2.25 -8.42 -3.35
CA TYR A 25 3.51 -9.11 -3.08
C TYR A 25 3.73 -9.34 -1.59
N ALA A 26 3.30 -8.43 -0.71
CA ALA A 26 3.33 -8.69 0.73
C ALA A 26 2.47 -9.91 1.12
N ALA A 27 1.26 -10.04 0.56
CA ALA A 27 0.42 -11.21 0.78
C ALA A 27 1.02 -12.51 0.17
N ARG A 28 1.64 -12.42 -1.02
CA ARG A 28 2.31 -13.57 -1.66
C ARG A 28 3.54 -14.03 -0.89
N ASN A 29 4.29 -13.10 -0.29
CA ASN A 29 5.42 -13.42 0.58
C ASN A 29 5.00 -14.14 1.87
N CYS A 30 3.72 -14.02 2.27
CA CYS A 30 3.12 -14.86 3.32
C CYS A 30 2.68 -16.25 2.80
N HIS A 31 3.09 -16.64 1.58
CA HIS A 31 2.71 -17.89 0.91
C HIS A 31 1.20 -18.08 0.69
N TYR A 32 0.41 -17.00 0.74
CA TYR A 32 -1.02 -17.07 0.44
C TYR A 32 -1.28 -17.29 -1.04
N SER A 33 -2.34 -18.00 -1.39
CA SER A 33 -2.74 -18.18 -2.79
C SER A 33 -2.91 -16.84 -3.53
N GLU A 34 -2.83 -16.88 -4.86
CA GLU A 34 -3.05 -15.70 -5.71
C GLU A 34 -4.40 -15.06 -5.39
N GLN A 35 -5.48 -15.85 -5.39
CA GLN A 35 -6.82 -15.38 -5.06
C GLN A 35 -6.91 -14.70 -3.69
N LYS A 36 -6.28 -15.26 -2.64
CA LYS A 36 -6.26 -14.62 -1.32
C LYS A 36 -5.46 -13.32 -1.35
N SER A 37 -4.34 -13.30 -2.07
CA SER A 37 -3.47 -12.14 -2.20
C SER A 37 -4.14 -10.98 -2.94
N GLU A 38 -4.86 -11.28 -4.03
CA GLU A 38 -5.67 -10.32 -4.77
C GLU A 38 -6.78 -9.73 -3.89
N LYS A 39 -7.44 -10.57 -3.08
CA LYS A 39 -8.49 -10.11 -2.15
C LYS A 39 -7.93 -9.15 -1.10
N ILE A 40 -6.78 -9.46 -0.51
CA ILE A 40 -6.11 -8.59 0.47
C ILE A 40 -5.70 -7.26 -0.18
N ALA A 41 -5.03 -7.33 -1.34
CA ALA A 41 -4.55 -6.14 -2.05
C ALA A 41 -5.70 -5.23 -2.50
N SER A 42 -6.78 -5.81 -3.03
CA SER A 42 -7.98 -5.07 -3.45
C SER A 42 -8.67 -4.40 -2.26
N ALA A 43 -8.77 -5.08 -1.12
CA ALA A 43 -9.35 -4.52 0.10
C ALA A 43 -8.51 -3.33 0.62
N ALA A 44 -7.18 -3.46 0.66
CA ALA A 44 -6.28 -2.39 1.06
C ALA A 44 -6.37 -1.18 0.10
N LEU A 45 -6.39 -1.44 -1.22
CA LEU A 45 -6.51 -0.40 -2.24
C LEU A 45 -7.83 0.38 -2.13
N SER A 46 -8.96 -0.31 -1.88
CA SER A 46 -10.26 0.34 -1.70
C SER A 46 -10.27 1.32 -0.53
N LYS A 47 -9.68 0.92 0.61
CA LYS A 47 -9.52 1.79 1.78
C LYS A 47 -8.58 2.97 1.49
N LEU A 48 -7.50 2.72 0.75
CA LEU A 48 -6.56 3.75 0.34
C LEU A 48 -7.22 4.81 -0.56
N LYS A 49 -7.99 4.39 -1.58
CA LYS A 49 -8.74 5.31 -2.46
C LYS A 49 -9.70 6.19 -1.66
N SER A 50 -10.41 5.60 -0.72
CA SER A 50 -11.33 6.33 0.16
C SER A 50 -10.60 7.38 1.00
N TRP A 51 -9.42 7.04 1.53
CA TRP A 51 -8.61 7.96 2.34
C TRP A 51 -7.91 9.05 1.54
N LEU A 52 -7.55 8.76 0.28
CA LEU A 52 -6.96 9.73 -0.64
C LEU A 52 -7.99 10.73 -1.19
N LYS A 53 -9.29 10.46 -1.05
CA LYS A 53 -10.36 11.35 -1.51
C LYS A 53 -10.28 12.68 -0.75
N GLY A 54 -10.00 13.76 -1.48
CA GLY A 54 -9.85 15.11 -0.91
C GLY A 54 -8.42 15.51 -0.56
N LYS A 55 -7.43 14.61 -0.71
CA LYS A 55 -6.00 14.94 -0.58
C LYS A 55 -5.44 15.41 -1.92
N ASN A 56 -4.67 16.49 -1.91
CA ASN A 56 -3.95 16.98 -3.09
C ASN A 56 -2.49 16.52 -3.11
N GLU A 57 -1.89 16.40 -1.92
CA GLU A 57 -0.49 16.04 -1.73
C GLU A 57 -0.36 15.12 -0.51
N ILE A 58 0.53 14.13 -0.60
CA ILE A 58 0.79 13.17 0.46
C ILE A 58 2.24 12.73 0.45
N ASP A 59 2.85 12.57 1.63
CA ASP A 59 4.18 11.99 1.73
C ASP A 59 4.17 10.47 1.51
N SER A 60 5.20 9.94 0.87
CA SER A 60 5.35 8.49 0.68
C SER A 60 5.41 7.72 2.00
N ALA A 61 5.92 8.36 3.06
CA ALA A 61 5.93 7.79 4.40
C ALA A 61 4.52 7.71 5.01
N GLU A 62 3.70 8.75 4.83
CA GLU A 62 2.29 8.77 5.29
C GLU A 62 1.48 7.71 4.52
N LEU A 63 1.69 7.62 3.21
CA LEU A 63 1.07 6.60 2.35
C LEU A 63 1.41 5.19 2.83
N PHE A 64 2.69 4.92 3.06
CA PHE A 64 3.17 3.63 3.54
C PHE A 64 2.56 3.25 4.90
N GLN A 65 2.59 4.17 5.87
CA GLN A 65 2.02 3.95 7.20
C GLN A 65 0.53 3.65 7.13
N PHE A 66 -0.20 4.36 6.26
CA PHE A 66 -1.61 4.09 6.04
C PHE A 66 -1.83 2.68 5.48
N ILE A 67 -1.12 2.30 4.42
CA ILE A 67 -1.25 0.97 3.81
C ILE A 67 -0.90 -0.13 4.82
N ALA A 68 0.21 -0.01 5.53
CA ALA A 68 0.63 -0.96 6.56
C ALA A 68 -0.45 -1.15 7.64
N LYS A 69 -1.01 -0.05 8.15
CA LYS A 69 -2.10 -0.08 9.13
C LYS A 69 -3.33 -0.78 8.58
N GLN A 70 -3.71 -0.51 7.33
CA GLN A 70 -4.87 -1.16 6.71
C GLN A 70 -4.63 -2.65 6.46
N LEU A 71 -3.45 -3.02 5.99
CA LEU A 71 -3.08 -4.43 5.80
C LEU A 71 -3.15 -5.18 7.13
N LYS A 72 -2.56 -4.67 8.21
CA LYS A 72 -2.65 -5.30 9.54
C LYS A 72 -4.08 -5.51 10.03
N GLN A 73 -5.00 -4.62 9.68
CA GLN A 73 -6.43 -4.76 10.01
C GLN A 73 -7.13 -5.82 9.15
N ILE A 74 -6.67 -6.04 7.92
CA ILE A 74 -7.24 -7.02 6.98
C ILE A 74 -6.65 -8.41 7.25
N ASP A 75 -5.33 -8.50 7.39
CA ASP A 75 -4.57 -9.72 7.61
C ASP A 75 -3.25 -9.35 8.33
N LYS A 76 -3.07 -9.88 9.54
CA LYS A 76 -1.95 -9.51 10.43
C LYS A 76 -0.60 -9.89 9.82
N ASP A 77 -0.51 -11.05 9.18
CA ASP A 77 0.76 -11.56 8.64
C ASP A 77 1.15 -10.74 7.42
N ALA A 78 0.22 -10.47 6.51
CA ALA A 78 0.48 -9.63 5.35
C ALA A 78 0.88 -8.20 5.76
N GLY A 79 0.24 -7.66 6.80
CA GLY A 79 0.60 -6.35 7.36
C GLY A 79 1.99 -6.32 8.00
N PHE A 80 2.36 -7.36 8.74
CA PHE A 80 3.70 -7.49 9.32
C PHE A 80 4.77 -7.68 8.23
N MET A 81 4.47 -8.49 7.22
CA MET A 81 5.31 -8.70 6.05
C MET A 81 5.57 -7.39 5.30
N TYR A 82 4.51 -6.61 5.06
CA TYR A 82 4.57 -5.30 4.40
C TYR A 82 5.43 -4.29 5.16
N GLU A 83 5.35 -4.27 6.49
CA GLU A 83 6.17 -3.37 7.31
C GLU A 83 7.65 -3.77 7.32
N THR A 84 7.92 -5.07 7.34
CA THR A 84 9.27 -5.62 7.48
C THR A 84 10.04 -5.61 6.16
N HIS A 85 9.35 -5.85 5.03
CA HIS A 85 9.94 -5.83 3.69
C HIS A 85 9.94 -4.43 3.06
N ARG A 86 10.32 -3.43 3.85
CA ARG A 86 10.38 -2.02 3.43
C ARG A 86 11.51 -1.72 2.42
N ASP A 87 12.12 -2.76 1.84
CA ASP A 87 13.40 -2.68 1.14
C ASP A 87 13.38 -3.32 -0.26
N ILE A 88 12.24 -3.25 -0.95
CA ILE A 88 12.19 -3.58 -2.38
C ILE A 88 11.37 -2.49 -3.12
N ASN A 89 12.12 -1.70 -3.89
CA ASN A 89 11.78 -0.67 -4.89
C ASN A 89 11.60 0.79 -4.44
#